data_AF-A0A836T8Z7-F1
#
_entry.id   AF-A0A836T8Z7-F1
#
_cell.length_a   1.000
_cell.length_b   1.000
_cell.length_c   1.000
_cell.angle_alpha   90.00
_cell.angle_beta   90.00
_cell.angle_gamma   90.00
#
_symmetry.space_group_name_H-M   'P 1'
#
loop_
_entity.id
_entity.type
_entity.pdbx_description
1 polymer ?
#
loop_
_entity_poly.entity_id
_entity_poly.type
_entity_poly.pdbx_seq_one_letter_code
_entity_poly.pdbx_strand_id
1 'polypeptide(L)' 'KEKILAAKRAGIKTVILPKDNKDEVMEDLPPFVRKNLDLRFVEHIDEVFPIAIRDFEKLKKKTKKTKSRKKQTA' A
#
# COMPACT_ATOMS: atom_id res chain seq x y z
N LYS A 1 -1.56 -0.67 18.65
CA LYS A 1 -1.84 -2.14 18.51
C LYS A 1 -3.09 -2.59 17.73
N GLU A 2 -4.29 -2.11 18.09
CA GLU A 2 -5.55 -2.87 17.91
C GLU A 2 -5.91 -3.18 16.44
N LYS A 3 -5.65 -2.22 15.54
CA LYS A 3 -5.92 -2.35 14.10
C LYS A 3 -5.19 -3.54 13.47
N ILE A 4 -3.95 -3.82 13.89
CA ILE A 4 -3.13 -4.90 13.33
C ILE A 4 -3.58 -6.26 13.86
N LEU A 5 -4.01 -6.32 15.12
CA LEU A 5 -4.56 -7.55 15.69
C LEU A 5 -5.90 -7.92 15.04
N ALA A 6 -6.74 -6.92 14.76
CA ALA A 6 -7.96 -7.10 13.99
C ALA A 6 -7.67 -7.62 12.57
N ALA A 7 -6.69 -7.04 11.88
CA ALA A 7 -6.24 -7.50 10.56
C ALA A 7 -5.79 -8.98 10.59
N LYS A 8 -4.99 -9.37 11.61
CA LYS A 8 -4.56 -10.76 11.79
C LYS A 8 -5.75 -11.71 11.99
N ARG A 9 -6.71 -11.32 12.84
CA ARG A 9 -7.92 -12.11 13.10
C ARG A 9 -8.80 -12.25 11.86
N ALA A 10 -8.86 -11.21 11.04
CA ALA A 10 -9.58 -11.21 9.77
C ALA A 10 -8.83 -11.94 8.63
N GLY A 11 -7.63 -12.46 8.88
CA GLY A 11 -6.82 -13.14 7.85
C GLY A 11 -6.23 -12.19 6.79
N ILE A 12 -6.21 -10.88 7.07
CA ILE A 12 -5.62 -9.88 6.19
C ILE A 12 -4.09 -10.04 6.26
N LYS A 13 -3.47 -10.25 5.09
CA LYS A 13 -2.03 -10.49 4.97
C LYS A 13 -1.22 -9.20 4.83
N THR A 14 -1.81 -8.13 4.30
CA THR A 14 -1.10 -6.88 3.99
C THR A 14 -1.81 -5.72 4.66
N VAL A 15 -1.07 -4.92 5.41
CA VAL A 15 -1.57 -3.74 6.12
C VAL A 15 -0.70 -2.55 5.75
N ILE A 16 -1.33 -1.47 5.30
CA ILE A 16 -0.66 -0.23 4.91
C ILE A 16 -0.89 0.80 6.03
N LEU A 17 0.19 1.44 6.48
CA LEU A 17 0.19 2.38 7.61
C LEU A 17 1.04 3.61 7.27
N PRO A 18 0.77 4.78 7.89
CA PRO A 18 1.65 5.93 7.80
C PRO A 18 3.02 5.64 8.42
N LYS A 19 4.08 6.24 7.86
CA LYS A 19 5.45 6.13 8.36
C LYS A 19 5.60 6.60 9.81
N ASP A 20 4.82 7.60 10.21
CA ASP A 20 4.84 8.15 11.58
C ASP A 20 4.36 7.12 12.63
N ASN A 21 3.51 6.17 12.23
CA ASN A 21 3.06 5.09 13.12
C ASN A 21 4.05 3.93 13.22
N LYS A 22 5.18 3.98 12.51
CA LYS A 22 6.14 2.87 12.48
C LYS A 22 6.68 2.56 13.86
N ASP A 23 7.12 3.56 14.62
CA ASP A 23 7.78 3.34 15.91
C ASP A 23 6.81 2.82 16.97
N GLU A 24 5.59 3.36 17.03
CA GLU A 24 4.51 2.87 17.91
C GLU A 24 4.18 1.39 17.62
N VAL A 25 4.03 1.03 16.35
CA VAL A 25 3.79 -0.37 15.93
C VAL A 25 5.03 -1.24 16.19
N MET A 26 6.20 -0.64 16.01
CA MET A 26 7.57 -1.04 16.38
C MET A 26 7.73 -1.57 17.80
N GLU A 27 7.11 -0.89 18.74
CA GLU A 27 7.29 -1.14 20.15
C GLU A 27 6.17 -2.04 20.68
N ASP A 28 4.95 -1.79 20.22
CA ASP A 28 3.75 -2.38 20.79
C ASP A 28 3.44 -3.77 20.19
N LEU A 29 3.93 -4.09 18.98
CA LEU A 29 3.56 -5.31 18.27
C LEU A 29 4.59 -6.45 18.44
N PRO A 30 4.26 -7.61 19.05
CA PRO A 30 5.21 -8.71 19.23
C PRO A 30 5.72 -9.32 17.90
N PRO A 31 6.93 -9.92 17.88
CA PRO A 31 7.52 -10.51 16.66
C PRO A 31 6.64 -11.60 16.01
N PHE A 32 5.88 -12.35 16.79
CA PHE A 32 5.00 -13.42 16.27
C PHE A 32 3.81 -12.87 15.46
N VAL A 33 3.43 -11.62 15.67
CA VAL A 33 2.37 -10.97 14.89
C VAL A 33 2.94 -10.51 13.55
N ARG A 34 4.17 -9.98 13.55
CA ARG A 34 4.87 -9.49 12.35
C ARG A 34 5.21 -10.58 11.36
N LYS A 35 5.54 -11.79 11.82
CA LYS A 35 5.96 -12.90 10.94
C LYS A 35 4.95 -13.27 9.83
N ASN A 36 3.66 -13.01 10.04
CA ASN A 36 2.59 -13.39 9.11
C ASN A 36 1.82 -12.18 8.53
N LEU A 37 2.34 -10.96 8.70
CA LEU A 37 1.74 -9.72 8.23
C LEU A 37 2.77 -8.90 7.46
N ASP A 38 2.46 -8.56 6.22
CA ASP A 38 3.22 -7.61 5.41
C ASP A 38 2.78 -6.19 5.82
N LEU A 39 3.60 -5.54 6.65
CA LEU A 39 3.39 -4.16 7.08
C LEU A 39 4.11 -3.21 6.13
N ARG A 40 3.33 -2.40 5.39
CA ARG A 40 3.85 -1.39 4.47
C ARG A 40 3.67 -0.01 5.05
N PHE A 41 4.77 0.65 5.35
CA PHE A 41 4.78 2.03 5.84
C PHE A 41 4.97 2.99 4.67
N VAL A 42 4.06 3.95 4.53
CA VAL A 42 4.04 4.94 3.44
C VAL A 42 4.03 6.35 4.00
N GLU A 43 4.59 7.29 3.25
CA GLU A 43 4.65 8.71 3.62
C GLU A 43 3.61 9.52 2.86
N HIS A 44 3.31 9.12 1.61
CA HIS A 44 2.34 9.80 0.75
C HIS A 44 1.30 8.83 0.18
N ILE A 45 0.11 9.37 -0.12
CA ILE A 45 -0.99 8.57 -0.67
C ILE A 45 -0.66 7.98 -2.05
N ASP A 46 0.21 8.63 -2.81
CA ASP A 46 0.69 8.16 -4.11
C ASP A 46 1.34 6.77 -4.05
N GLU A 47 1.94 6.43 -2.91
CA GLU A 47 2.60 5.15 -2.66
C GLU A 47 1.59 4.03 -2.37
N VAL A 48 0.37 4.37 -1.94
CA VAL A 48 -0.68 3.41 -1.60
C VAL A 48 -1.23 2.74 -2.87
N PHE A 49 -1.43 3.51 -3.95
CA PHE A 49 -2.04 3.00 -5.17
C PHE A 49 -1.32 1.80 -5.80
N PRO A 50 0.02 1.79 -5.99
CA PRO A 50 0.71 0.62 -6.52
C PRO A 50 0.68 -0.60 -5.59
N ILE A 51 0.48 -0.39 -4.29
CA ILE A 51 0.42 -1.47 -3.28
C ILE A 51 -0.98 -2.06 -3.19
N ALA A 52 -2.02 -1.22 -3.18
CA ALA A 52 -3.41 -1.62 -2.95
C ALA A 52 -4.11 -2.09 -4.23
N ILE A 53 -3.71 -1.58 -5.41
CA ILE A 53 -4.38 -1.83 -6.68
C ILE A 53 -3.54 -2.79 -7.53
N ARG A 54 -4.09 -3.98 -7.80
CA ARG A 54 -3.45 -4.95 -8.71
C ARG A 54 -3.27 -4.35 -10.10
N ASP A 55 -2.10 -4.55 -10.69
CA ASP A 55 -1.75 -4.08 -12.04
C ASP A 55 -1.78 -2.54 -12.23
N PHE A 56 -1.65 -1.74 -11.16
CA PHE A 56 -1.68 -0.28 -11.21
C PHE A 56 -0.73 0.32 -12.28
N GLU A 57 0.49 -0.21 -12.38
CA GLU A 57 1.48 0.22 -13.38
C GLU A 57 1.03 -0.04 -14.83
N LYS A 58 0.25 -1.09 -15.07
CA LYS A 58 -0.34 -1.34 -16.41
C LYS A 58 -1.43 -0.32 -16.73
N LEU A 59 -2.25 0.06 -15.74
CA LEU A 59 -3.27 1.10 -15.88
C LEU A 59 -2.66 2.48 -16.16
N LYS A 60 -1.60 2.85 -15.43
CA LYS A 60 -0.85 4.10 -15.61
C LYS A 60 -0.24 4.23 -17.01
N LYS A 61 0.23 3.10 -17.59
CA LYS A 61 0.75 3.06 -18.96
C LYS A 61 -0.35 3.19 -20.02
N LYS A 62 -1.51 2.56 -19.82
CA LYS A 62 -2.66 2.66 -20.75
C LYS A 62 -3.16 4.11 -20.89
N THR A 63 -3.32 4.82 -19.79
CA THR A 63 -3.82 6.22 -19.78
C THR A 63 -2.84 7.21 -20.42
N LYS A 64 -1.52 7.01 -20.24
CA LYS A 64 -0.49 7.84 -20.92
C LYS A 64 -0.46 7.62 -22.44
N LYS A 65 -0.65 6.39 -22.91
CA LYS A 65 -0.62 6.04 -24.35
C LYS A 65 -1.78 6.65 -25.13
N THR A 66 -2.96 6.80 -24.51
CA THR A 66 -4.13 7.43 -25.13
C THR A 66 -4.01 8.96 -25.22
N LYS A 67 -3.34 9.60 -24.25
CA LYS A 67 -3.09 11.06 -24.26
C LYS A 67 -2.01 11.49 -25.27
N SER A 68 -0.99 10.67 -25.55
CA SER A 68 0.02 11.03 -26.55
C SER A 68 -0.52 10.99 -27.98
N ARG A 69 -1.47 10.08 -28.26
CA ARG A 69 -2.15 9.99 -29.57
C ARG A 69 -3.05 11.20 -29.90
N LYS A 70 -3.59 11.90 -28.89
CA LYS A 70 -4.43 13.10 -29.09
C LYS A 70 -3.63 14.39 -29.36
N LYS A 71 -2.31 14.40 -29.15
CA LYS A 71 -1.46 15.60 -29.34
C LYS A 71 -0.78 15.69 -30.71
N GLN A 72 -0.93 14.70 -31.59
CA GLN A 72 -0.26 14.65 -32.91
C GLN A 72 -1.15 15.08 -34.08
N THR A 73 -2.39 15.53 -33.85
CA THR A 73 -3.33 15.96 -34.91
C THR A 73 -3.87 17.38 -34.69
N ALA A 74 -3.11 18.26 -34.04
CA ALA A 74 -3.40 19.69 -33.96
C ALA A 74 -2.24 20.47 -34.56
#